data_AF-A0A0F9TQQ9-F1
#
_entry.id   AF-A0A0F9TQQ9-F1
#
_cell.length_a   1.000
_cell.length_b   1.000
_cell.length_c   1.000
_cell.angle_alpha   90.00
_cell.angle_beta   90.00
_cell.angle_gamma   90.00
#
_symmetry.space_group_name_H-M   'P 1'
#
loop_
_entity.id
_entity.type
_entity.pdbx_description
1 polymer ?
#
loop_
_entity_poly.entity_id
_entity_poly.type
_entity_poly.pdbx_seq_one_letter_code
_entity_poly.pdbx_strand_id
1 'polypeptide(L)'
;MTQELINIGDILTSHPPWSDTPFHIRVTKVDVCKHGLVITGQFSDSIGEDACCFMPYEMSNEIDSSFSTWYGWGGAQYTYLPNGTKVGIVMFIRNDPRARIPEEYDKQWKETIQLMKMEQQLV
;
A
#
# COMPACT_ATOMS: atom_id res chain seq x y z
N MET A 1 15.82 2.41 11.06
CA MET A 1 16.55 2.68 9.80
C MET A 1 15.66 2.27 8.63
N THR A 2 14.78 3.14 8.16
CA THR A 2 13.82 2.86 7.06
C THR A 2 13.90 3.90 5.94
N GLN A 3 14.94 4.75 5.96
CA GLN A 3 14.99 5.97 5.16
C GLN A 3 15.48 5.76 3.71
N GLU A 4 15.69 4.53 3.23
CA GLU A 4 16.16 4.28 1.86
C GLU A 4 15.50 3.05 1.20
N LEU A 5 14.18 2.88 1.33
CA LEU A 5 13.47 1.83 0.60
C LEU A 5 12.84 2.31 -0.72
N ILE A 6 12.40 3.57 -0.78
CA ILE A 6 11.69 4.14 -1.92
C ILE A 6 12.00 5.65 -2.00
N ASN A 7 12.34 6.11 -3.21
CA ASN A 7 12.58 7.51 -3.54
C ASN A 7 11.59 8.04 -4.57
N ILE A 8 11.44 9.37 -4.63
CA ILE A 8 10.72 10.03 -5.72
C ILE A 8 11.42 9.69 -7.05
N GLY A 9 10.65 9.29 -8.05
CA GLY A 9 11.15 8.87 -9.36
C GLY A 9 11.31 7.36 -9.52
N ASP A 10 11.34 6.60 -8.42
CA ASP A 10 11.35 5.14 -8.43
C ASP A 10 10.10 4.57 -9.13
N ILE A 11 10.23 3.37 -9.69
CA ILE A 11 9.13 2.66 -10.33
C ILE A 11 8.77 1.45 -9.47
N LEU A 12 7.53 1.44 -8.98
CA LEU A 12 6.93 0.29 -8.32
C LEU A 12 6.18 -0.54 -9.35
N THR A 13 6.25 -1.86 -9.22
CA THR A 13 5.57 -2.79 -10.13
C THR A 13 4.53 -3.61 -9.38
N SER A 14 3.26 -3.45 -9.75
CA SER A 14 2.14 -4.21 -9.18
C SER A 14 1.62 -5.25 -10.17
N HIS A 15 1.31 -6.44 -9.66
CA HIS A 15 0.73 -7.55 -10.43
C HIS A 15 -0.69 -7.82 -9.92
N PRO A 16 -1.69 -7.08 -10.39
CA PRO A 16 -3.08 -7.32 -9.99
C PRO A 16 -3.54 -8.71 -10.47
N PRO A 17 -4.35 -9.43 -9.68
CA PRO A 17 -4.81 -10.78 -10.06
C PRO A 17 -5.78 -10.80 -11.25
N TRP A 18 -6.32 -9.65 -11.67
CA TRP A 18 -7.25 -9.51 -12.79
C TRP A 18 -6.60 -9.06 -14.11
N SER A 19 -5.26 -8.92 -14.16
CA SER A 19 -4.55 -8.54 -15.39
C SER A 19 -3.24 -9.31 -15.52
N ASP A 20 -3.00 -9.88 -16.69
CA ASP A 20 -1.72 -10.50 -17.05
C ASP A 20 -0.60 -9.47 -17.28
N THR A 21 -0.97 -8.20 -17.45
CA THR A 21 -0.02 -7.09 -17.63
C THR A 21 0.23 -6.40 -16.29
N PRO A 22 1.49 -6.24 -15.87
CA PRO A 22 1.83 -5.51 -14.66
C PRO A 22 1.54 -4.01 -14.82
N PHE A 23 1.23 -3.34 -13.72
CA PHE A 23 1.17 -1.89 -13.67
C PHE A 23 2.47 -1.31 -13.13
N HIS A 24 2.99 -0.32 -13.84
CA HIS A 24 4.16 0.43 -13.42
C HIS A 24 3.74 1.79 -12.87
N ILE A 25 4.10 2.06 -11.63
CA ILE A 25 3.74 3.30 -10.92
C ILE A 25 5.02 4.06 -10.62
N ARG A 26 5.18 5.23 -11.23
CA ARG A 26 6.28 6.15 -10.91
C ARG A 26 5.94 6.91 -9.64
N VAL A 27 6.78 6.80 -8.61
CA VAL A 27 6.60 7.49 -7.34
C VAL A 27 6.77 9.00 -7.54
N THR A 28 5.77 9.77 -7.13
CA THR A 28 5.77 11.24 -7.21
C THR A 28 5.83 11.89 -5.84
N LYS A 29 5.39 11.19 -4.79
CA LYS A 29 5.46 11.66 -3.40
C LYS A 29 5.57 10.48 -2.44
N VAL A 30 6.37 10.67 -1.39
CA VAL A 30 6.48 9.75 -0.25
C VAL A 30 6.29 10.56 1.03
N ASP A 31 5.24 10.26 1.79
CA ASP A 31 5.03 10.79 3.13
C ASP A 31 5.38 9.70 4.17
N VAL A 32 6.24 10.05 5.13
CA VAL A 32 6.63 9.13 6.20
C VAL A 32 5.63 9.24 7.35
N CYS A 33 5.01 8.10 7.69
CA CYS A 33 4.13 7.97 8.85
C CYS A 33 4.84 7.17 9.95
N LYS A 34 4.23 7.12 11.14
CA LYS A 34 4.79 6.37 12.28
C LYS A 34 4.88 4.87 11.95
N HIS A 35 3.87 4.33 11.27
CA HIS A 35 3.79 2.90 10.98
C HIS A 35 4.15 2.49 9.54
N GLY A 36 4.56 3.43 8.68
CA GLY A 36 4.85 3.08 7.29
C GLY A 36 5.08 4.29 6.41
N LEU A 37 4.96 4.06 5.10
CA LEU A 37 5.07 5.08 4.06
C LEU A 37 3.77 5.21 3.30
N VAL A 38 3.26 6.43 3.15
CA VAL A 38 2.18 6.73 2.20
C VAL A 38 2.82 7.15 0.89
N ILE A 39 2.54 6.38 -0.16
CA ILE A 39 3.18 6.51 -1.46
C ILE A 39 2.12 6.99 -2.43
N THR A 40 2.40 8.13 -3.07
CA THR A 40 1.63 8.61 -4.23
C THR A 40 2.48 8.41 -5.47
N GLY A 41 1.86 7.94 -6.55
CA GLY A 41 2.54 7.77 -7.81
C GLY A 41 1.60 7.87 -8.99
N GLN A 42 2.16 7.96 -10.18
CA GLN A 42 1.43 8.04 -11.45
C GLN A 42 1.61 6.75 -12.22
N PHE A 43 0.50 6.24 -12.77
CA PHE A 43 0.57 5.12 -13.70
C PHE A 43 1.33 5.54 -14.95
N SER A 44 2.31 4.73 -15.33
CA SER A 44 3.19 5.02 -16.48
C SER A 44 2.42 5.15 -17.79
N ASP A 45 1.32 4.42 -17.90
CA ASP A 45 0.53 4.27 -19.13
C ASP A 45 -0.74 5.14 -19.13
N SER A 46 -1.03 5.87 -18.04
CA SER A 46 -2.25 6.68 -17.89
C SER A 46 -1.91 8.10 -17.43
N ILE A 47 -2.12 9.08 -18.31
CA ILE A 47 -1.94 10.50 -17.97
C ILE A 47 -3.04 10.94 -17.00
N GLY A 48 -2.65 11.42 -15.82
CA GLY A 48 -3.56 12.05 -14.84
C GLY A 48 -4.23 11.10 -13.85
N GLU A 49 -3.88 9.81 -13.86
CA GLU A 49 -4.33 8.88 -12.81
C GLU A 49 -3.24 8.71 -11.75
N ASP A 50 -3.47 9.32 -10.57
CA ASP A 50 -2.61 9.10 -9.42
C ASP A 50 -3.09 7.89 -8.60
N ALA A 51 -2.19 6.95 -8.37
CA ALA A 51 -2.31 5.89 -7.37
C ALA A 51 -1.87 6.41 -6.00
N CYS A 52 -2.53 5.92 -4.95
CA CYS A 52 -2.09 6.14 -3.57
C CYS A 52 -2.22 4.82 -2.81
N CYS A 53 -1.16 4.44 -2.11
CA CYS A 53 -1.16 3.29 -1.22
C CYS A 53 -0.35 3.59 0.04
N PHE A 54 -0.48 2.69 1.02
CA PHE A 54 0.29 2.70 2.24
C PHE A 54 1.06 1.39 2.34
N MET A 55 2.35 1.52 2.61
CA MET A 55 3.28 0.42 2.84
C MET A 55 3.64 0.41 4.33
N PRO A 56 2.94 -0.39 5.15
CA PRO A 56 3.23 -0.49 6.57
C PRO A 56 4.53 -1.26 6.79
N TYR A 57 5.31 -0.88 7.81
CA TYR A 57 6.59 -1.55 8.11
C TYR A 57 6.39 -2.97 8.63
N GLU A 58 5.27 -3.23 9.32
CA GLU A 58 4.97 -4.52 9.95
C GLU A 58 4.12 -5.46 9.07
N MET A 59 3.80 -5.07 7.83
CA MET A 59 2.95 -5.87 6.94
C MET A 59 3.73 -7.04 6.33
N SER A 60 3.13 -8.23 6.36
CA SER A 60 3.69 -9.41 5.67
C SER A 60 3.67 -9.23 4.15
N ASN A 61 4.65 -9.81 3.46
CA ASN A 61 4.70 -9.90 2.00
C ASN A 61 3.90 -11.08 1.43
N GLU A 62 3.29 -11.90 2.30
CA GLU A 62 2.51 -13.10 1.95
C GLU A 62 0.99 -12.85 1.91
N ILE A 63 0.57 -11.60 1.76
CA ILE A 63 -0.86 -11.27 1.77
C ILE A 63 -1.53 -11.77 0.49
N ASP A 64 -2.61 -12.52 0.67
CA ASP A 64 -3.44 -13.01 -0.43
C ASP A 64 -4.10 -11.80 -1.13
N SER A 65 -3.85 -11.66 -2.42
CA SER A 65 -4.14 -10.47 -3.23
C SER A 65 -5.63 -10.25 -3.54
N SER A 66 -6.54 -10.87 -2.79
CA SER A 66 -7.96 -11.02 -3.14
C SER A 66 -8.93 -10.26 -2.25
N PHE A 67 -8.47 -9.55 -1.22
CA PHE A 67 -9.39 -8.85 -0.31
C PHE A 67 -9.79 -7.48 -0.84
N SER A 68 -10.99 -7.38 -1.42
CA SER A 68 -11.64 -6.10 -1.78
C SER A 68 -12.04 -5.26 -0.56
N THR A 69 -11.94 -5.83 0.65
CA THR A 69 -12.03 -5.14 1.93
C THR A 69 -11.20 -5.91 2.95
N TRP A 70 -10.28 -5.26 3.65
CA TRP A 70 -9.44 -5.91 4.67
C TRP A 70 -9.30 -4.97 5.87
N TYR A 71 -9.79 -5.32 7.06
CA TYR A 71 -9.75 -4.48 8.28
C TYR A 71 -10.00 -2.96 8.08
N GLY A 72 -11.02 -2.61 7.29
CA GLY A 72 -11.39 -1.21 7.02
C GLY A 72 -10.63 -0.53 5.88
N TRP A 73 -9.70 -1.23 5.25
CA TRP A 73 -9.04 -0.88 3.99
C TRP A 73 -9.91 -1.26 2.79
N GLY A 74 -9.79 -0.50 1.70
CA GLY A 74 -10.38 -0.84 0.40
C GLY A 74 -9.67 -1.98 -0.32
N GLY A 75 -8.49 -2.38 0.16
CA GLY A 75 -7.89 -3.65 -0.19
C GLY A 75 -6.47 -3.80 0.33
N ALA A 76 -5.99 -5.03 0.30
CA ALA A 76 -4.62 -5.40 0.60
C ALA A 76 -4.03 -6.16 -0.59
N GLN A 77 -2.80 -5.81 -0.96
CA GLN A 77 -2.11 -6.36 -2.14
C GLN A 77 -0.60 -6.36 -1.90
N TYR A 78 0.17 -6.81 -2.88
CA TYR A 78 1.63 -6.68 -2.88
C TYR A 78 2.10 -5.85 -4.07
N THR A 79 3.30 -5.29 -3.94
CA THR A 79 4.02 -4.62 -5.03
C THR A 79 5.50 -4.99 -4.95
N TYR A 80 6.23 -4.76 -6.03
CA TYR A 80 7.67 -4.93 -6.09
C TYR A 80 8.37 -3.57 -6.08
N LEU A 81 9.35 -3.44 -5.19
CA LEU A 81 10.27 -2.30 -5.13
C LEU A 81 11.24 -2.32 -6.33
N PRO A 82 11.95 -1.21 -6.63
CA PRO A 82 12.89 -1.15 -7.75
C PRO A 82 14.00 -2.20 -7.70
N ASN A 83 14.37 -2.65 -6.50
CA ASN A 83 15.37 -3.70 -6.29
C ASN A 83 14.79 -5.13 -6.41
N GLY A 84 13.52 -5.28 -6.80
CA GLY A 84 12.84 -6.58 -6.92
C GLY A 84 12.25 -7.12 -5.61
N THR A 85 12.36 -6.40 -4.49
CA THR A 85 11.80 -6.85 -3.20
C THR A 85 10.26 -6.80 -3.23
N LYS A 86 9.61 -7.91 -2.88
CA LYS A 86 8.14 -7.98 -2.71
C LYS A 86 7.73 -7.43 -1.35
N VAL A 87 6.80 -6.46 -1.34
CA VAL A 87 6.26 -5.83 -0.11
C VAL A 87 4.74 -5.81 -0.13
N GLY A 88 4.12 -5.93 1.05
CA GLY A 88 2.68 -5.76 1.23
C GLY A 88 2.30 -4.28 1.27
N ILE A 89 1.16 -3.93 0.67
CA ILE A 89 0.57 -2.60 0.72
C ILE A 89 -0.94 -2.68 0.93
N VAL A 90 -1.50 -1.67 1.59
CA VAL A 90 -2.93 -1.45 1.72
C VAL A 90 -3.33 -0.14 1.05
N MET A 91 -4.62 0.01 0.73
CA MET A 91 -5.16 1.25 0.17
C MET A 91 -6.59 1.48 0.63
N PHE A 92 -7.01 2.75 0.66
CA PHE A 92 -8.42 3.10 0.70
C PHE A 92 -9.04 3.03 -0.71
N ILE A 93 -10.36 2.94 -0.80
CA ILE A 93 -11.05 3.07 -2.08
C ILE A 93 -10.85 4.51 -2.59
N ARG A 94 -10.71 4.70 -3.91
CA ARG A 94 -10.46 6.03 -4.53
C ARG A 94 -11.46 7.12 -4.11
N ASN A 95 -12.71 6.75 -3.81
CA ASN A 95 -13.77 7.67 -3.39
C ASN A 95 -13.91 7.81 -1.87
N ASP A 96 -13.09 7.11 -1.08
CA ASP A 96 -13.10 7.23 0.37
C ASP A 96 -12.59 8.62 0.78
N PRO A 97 -13.29 9.36 1.65
CA PRO A 97 -12.84 10.69 2.09
C PRO A 97 -11.50 10.68 2.82
N ARG A 98 -11.04 9.52 3.31
CA ARG A 98 -9.74 9.33 3.96
C ARG A 98 -8.60 9.14 2.95
N ALA A 99 -8.92 8.86 1.68
CA ALA A 99 -7.92 8.60 0.67
C ALA A 99 -6.94 9.78 0.56
N ARG A 100 -5.65 9.46 0.47
CA ARG A 100 -4.54 10.43 0.34
C ARG A 100 -4.30 11.34 1.56
N ILE A 101 -4.89 11.04 2.72
CA ILE A 101 -4.62 11.75 3.98
C ILE A 101 -3.67 10.90 4.84
N PRO A 102 -2.38 11.25 4.96
CA PRO A 102 -1.40 10.40 5.64
C PRO A 102 -1.75 10.05 7.09
N GLU A 103 -2.36 10.97 7.82
CA GLU A 103 -2.78 10.78 9.21
C GLU A 103 -3.87 9.69 9.34
N GLU A 104 -4.77 9.57 8.37
CA GLU A 104 -5.81 8.55 8.36
C GLU A 104 -5.23 7.16 8.07
N TYR A 105 -4.17 7.07 7.27
CA TYR A 105 -3.44 5.82 7.07
C TYR A 105 -2.79 5.32 8.37
N ASP A 106 -2.10 6.21 9.11
CA ASP A 106 -1.46 5.85 10.38
C ASP A 106 -2.50 5.43 11.44
N LYS A 107 -3.64 6.12 11.47
CA LYS A 107 -4.75 5.80 12.37
C LYS A 107 -5.36 4.43 12.03
N GLN A 108 -5.72 4.20 10.77
CA GLN A 108 -6.34 2.95 10.34
C GLN A 108 -5.41 1.75 10.60
N TRP A 109 -4.10 1.91 10.38
CA TRP A 109 -3.16 0.83 10.65
C TRP A 109 -3.10 0.44 12.14
N LYS A 110 -3.16 1.41 13.06
CA LYS A 110 -3.23 1.10 14.50
C LYS A 110 -4.47 0.26 14.83
N GLU A 111 -5.61 0.59 14.25
CA GLU A 111 -6.85 -0.19 14.41
C GLU A 111 -6.69 -1.59 13.82
N THR A 112 -6.10 -1.71 12.62
CA THR A 112 -5.79 -2.98 11.98
C THR A 112 -4.90 -3.87 12.84
N ILE A 113 -3.83 -3.34 13.47
CA ILE A 113 -2.98 -4.10 14.38
C ILE A 113 -3.77 -4.70 15.54
N GLN A 114 -4.73 -3.96 16.11
CA GLN A 114 -5.56 -4.50 17.19
C GLN A 114 -6.45 -5.63 16.70
N LEU A 115 -7.09 -5.46 15.54
CA LEU A 115 -7.95 -6.47 14.94
C LEU A 115 -7.18 -7.76 14.61
N MET A 116 -6.00 -7.65 14.00
CA MET A 116 -5.13 -8.80 13.71
C MET A 116 -4.73 -9.56 14.99
N LYS A 117 -4.41 -8.84 16.08
CA LYS A 117 -4.09 -9.46 17.37
C LYS A 117 -5.28 -10.19 17.98
N MET A 118 -6.48 -9.62 17.87
CA MET A 118 -7.70 -10.25 18.38
C MET A 118 -8.00 -11.54 17.63
N GLU A 119 -7.86 -11.57 16.30
CA GLU A 119 -8.06 -12.78 15.52
C GLU A 119 -7.06 -13.88 15.85
N GLN A 120 -5.77 -13.55 16.03
CA GLN A 120 -4.76 -14.52 16.43
C GLN A 120 -5.00 -15.15 17.81
N GLN A 121 -5.73 -14.47 18.70
CA GLN A 121 -6.11 -15.00 20.02
C GLN A 121 -7.40 -15.84 19.99
N LEU A 122 -8.14 -15.79 18.88
CA LEU A 122 -9.36 -16.57 18.67
C LEU A 122 -9.09 -17.91 17.96
N VAL A 123 -7.84 -18.15 17.55
CA VAL A 123 -7.37 -19.38 16.89
C VAL A 123 -6.70 -20.32 17.89
#